data_AF-A0A2J8NHP9-F1
#
_entry.id   AF-A0A2J8NHP9-F1
#
_cell.length_a   1.000
_cell.length_b   1.000
_cell.length_c   1.000
_cell.angle_alpha   90.00
_cell.angle_beta   90.00
_cell.angle_gamma   90.00
#
_symmetry.space_group_name_H-M   'P 1'
#
loop_
_entity.id
_entity.type
_entity.pdbx_description
1 polymer ?
#
loop_
_entity_poly.entity_id
_entity_poly.type
_entity_poly.pdbx_seq_one_letter_code
_entity_poly.pdbx_strand_id
1 'polypeptide(L)'
;AIAALRQTPQKVRLVVYRDEAHYRDEENLEIFPVDLQKKAGRGLGLSIVGKRNGSGVFISDIVKGGAADLDGRLIQGDQILSVNGEDMRNASQETVATILKCAQGLVQLEIGRLRAGSWTSTRTTSQNSQVVDGFSSD
;
A
#
# COMPACT_ATOMS: atom_id res chain seq x y z
N ALA A 1 5.67 -1.06 -13.75
CA ALA A 1 5.77 0.42 -13.87
C ALA A 1 7.20 0.90 -14.16
N ILE A 2 8.22 0.48 -13.41
CA ILE A 2 9.61 0.98 -13.57
C ILE A 2 10.22 0.68 -14.96
N ALA A 3 9.91 -0.46 -15.58
CA ALA A 3 10.44 -0.82 -16.89
C ALA A 3 10.00 0.14 -18.02
N ALA A 4 8.79 0.69 -17.94
CA ALA A 4 8.26 1.61 -18.95
C ALA A 4 8.94 2.99 -18.89
N LEU A 5 9.33 3.45 -17.70
CA LEU A 5 10.03 4.74 -17.50
C LEU A 5 11.51 4.68 -17.89
N ARG A 6 12.07 3.47 -18.00
CA ARG A 6 13.50 3.27 -18.30
C ARG A 6 13.81 3.24 -19.80
N GLN A 7 12.79 3.08 -20.65
CA GLN A 7 12.92 3.01 -22.11
C GLN A 7 12.31 4.22 -22.85
N THR A 8 11.90 5.26 -22.13
CA THR A 8 11.34 6.46 -22.77
C THR A 8 12.43 7.44 -23.22
N PRO A 9 12.29 8.09 -24.39
CA PRO A 9 13.21 9.13 -24.83
C PRO A 9 13.20 10.35 -23.87
N GLN A 10 14.15 11.28 -24.06
CA GLN A 10 14.43 12.42 -23.15
C GLN A 10 13.22 13.28 -22.75
N LYS A 11 12.07 13.17 -23.43
CA LYS A 11 10.81 13.83 -23.07
C LYS A 11 9.72 12.79 -22.86
N VAL A 12 9.24 12.70 -21.61
CA VAL A 12 8.06 11.91 -21.23
C VAL A 12 6.89 12.88 -21.08
N ARG A 13 5.80 12.65 -21.82
CA ARG A 13 4.56 13.44 -21.70
C ARG A 13 3.56 12.65 -20.86
N LEU A 14 3.56 12.90 -19.56
CA LEU A 14 2.59 12.34 -18.62
C LEU A 14 1.36 13.25 -18.56
N VAL A 15 0.19 12.71 -18.87
CA VAL A 15 -1.09 13.36 -18.59
C VAL A 15 -1.56 12.86 -17.23
N VAL A 16 -1.36 13.68 -16.21
CA VAL A 16 -1.82 13.39 -14.85
C VAL A 16 -3.18 14.06 -14.69
N TYR A 17 -4.24 13.27 -14.64
CA TYR A 17 -5.57 13.78 -14.29
C TYR A 17 -5.59 13.98 -12.77
N ARG A 18 -5.56 15.24 -12.33
CA ARG A 18 -5.75 15.60 -10.92
C ARG A 18 -7.15 16.19 -10.80
N ASP A 19 -8.06 15.43 -10.22
CA ASP A 19 -9.34 15.98 -9.76
C ASP A 19 -9.06 16.73 -8.45
N GLU A 20 -9.11 18.06 -8.50
CA GLU A 20 -8.79 18.93 -7.36
C GLU A 20 -9.84 18.89 -6.24
N ALA A 21 -10.98 18.21 -6.43
CA ALA A 21 -12.07 18.21 -5.46
C ALA A 21 -11.95 17.13 -4.37
N HIS A 22 -11.07 16.12 -4.51
CA HIS A 22 -11.05 14.97 -3.59
C HIS A 22 -9.65 14.46 -3.20
N TYR A 23 -8.75 15.36 -2.81
CA TYR A 23 -7.56 15.00 -2.02
C TYR A 23 -7.90 14.67 -0.54
N ARG A 24 -9.09 14.13 -0.26
CA ARG A 24 -9.33 13.43 1.01
C ARG A 24 -8.87 11.99 0.81
N ASP A 25 -7.56 11.80 0.95
CA ASP A 25 -6.87 10.50 0.90
C ASP A 25 -7.54 9.43 1.82
N GLU A 26 -8.38 9.85 2.78
CA GLU A 26 -9.02 9.02 3.80
C GLU A 26 -10.21 8.16 3.32
N GLU A 27 -10.94 8.54 2.27
CA GLU A 27 -12.17 7.83 1.84
C GLU A 27 -11.92 6.61 0.93
N ASN A 28 -10.71 6.45 0.38
CA ASN A 28 -10.36 5.34 -0.52
C ASN A 28 -9.43 4.29 0.10
N LEU A 29 -9.29 4.28 1.43
CA LEU A 29 -8.50 3.30 2.16
C LEU A 29 -9.36 2.06 2.47
N GLU A 30 -8.88 0.89 2.11
CA GLU A 30 -9.32 -0.37 2.70
C GLU A 30 -8.67 -0.50 4.07
N ILE A 31 -9.51 -0.46 5.10
CA ILE A 31 -9.08 -0.54 6.49
C ILE A 31 -9.22 -1.98 6.97
N PHE A 32 -8.14 -2.54 7.49
CA PHE A 32 -8.15 -3.88 8.07
C PHE A 32 -7.24 -4.00 9.29
N PRO A 33 -7.62 -4.80 10.30
CA PRO A 33 -6.81 -5.02 11.50
C PRO A 33 -5.71 -6.05 11.25
N VAL A 34 -4.54 -5.80 11.84
CA VAL A 34 -3.37 -6.68 11.84
C VAL A 34 -2.82 -6.81 13.24
N ASP A 35 -2.77 -8.04 13.75
CA ASP A 35 -2.21 -8.33 15.06
C ASP A 35 -0.82 -8.94 14.89
N LEU A 36 0.21 -8.28 15.44
CA LEU A 36 1.59 -8.75 15.39
C LEU A 36 2.11 -9.12 16.77
N GLN A 37 2.73 -10.30 16.89
CA GLN A 37 3.39 -10.70 18.11
C GLN A 37 4.83 -10.17 18.15
N LYS A 38 5.09 -9.19 19.01
CA LYS A 38 6.44 -8.70 19.26
C LYS A 38 7.19 -9.64 20.21
N LYS A 39 8.29 -10.21 19.72
CA LYS A 39 9.17 -11.09 20.52
C LYS A 39 10.18 -10.26 21.31
N ALA A 40 10.49 -10.67 22.54
CA ALA A 40 11.53 -10.03 23.36
C ALA A 40 12.87 -10.01 22.60
N GLY A 41 13.51 -8.84 22.53
CA GLY A 41 14.77 -8.65 21.80
C GLY A 41 14.65 -8.54 20.28
N ARG A 42 13.45 -8.65 19.70
CA ARG A 42 13.20 -8.38 18.27
C ARG A 42 12.14 -7.30 18.08
N GLY A 43 12.32 -6.46 17.06
CA GLY A 43 11.29 -5.52 16.63
C GLY A 43 10.14 -6.22 15.91
N LEU A 44 9.14 -5.45 15.49
CA LEU A 44 8.04 -5.93 14.66
C LEU A 44 8.48 -6.35 13.24
N GLY A 45 9.70 -5.98 12.84
CA GLY A 45 10.25 -6.31 11.52
C GLY A 45 9.65 -5.45 10.41
N LEU A 46 9.31 -4.20 10.71
CA LEU A 46 8.83 -3.21 9.75
C LEU A 46 9.57 -1.89 9.98
N SER A 47 9.72 -1.13 8.90
CA SER A 47 10.23 0.23 8.91
C SER A 47 9.10 1.20 8.60
N ILE A 48 9.12 2.37 9.25
CA ILE A 48 8.10 3.39 9.08
C ILE A 48 8.71 4.71 8.61
N VAL A 49 7.92 5.49 7.86
CA VAL A 49 8.27 6.82 7.40
C VAL A 49 7.08 7.76 7.55
N GLY A 50 7.34 9.00 7.93
CA GLY A 50 6.34 10.08 7.96
C GLY A 50 6.22 10.77 6.60
N LYS A 51 5.06 11.36 6.34
CA LYS A 51 4.83 12.22 5.16
C LYS A 51 5.58 13.55 5.34
N ARG A 52 6.34 13.98 4.33
CA ARG A 52 7.20 15.20 4.41
C ARG A 52 6.41 16.50 4.61
N ASN A 53 5.21 16.59 4.02
CA ASN A 53 4.35 17.79 4.05
C ASN A 53 2.91 17.46 4.50
N GLY A 54 2.74 16.50 5.41
CA GLY A 54 1.41 16.11 5.89
C GLY A 54 1.46 15.24 7.14
N SER A 55 0.29 14.87 7.63
CA SER A 55 0.14 13.89 8.71
C SER A 55 0.10 12.46 8.17
N GLY A 56 0.42 11.49 9.03
CA GLY A 56 0.35 10.07 8.73
C GLY A 56 1.71 9.39 8.62
N VAL A 57 1.70 8.11 8.98
CA VAL A 57 2.87 7.23 9.04
C VAL A 57 2.62 6.02 8.17
N PHE A 58 3.60 5.69 7.33
CA PHE A 58 3.50 4.65 6.31
C PHE A 58 4.60 3.61 6.50
N ILE A 59 4.32 2.37 6.12
CA ILE A 59 5.29 1.28 6.09
C ILE A 59 6.22 1.49 4.89
N SER A 60 7.51 1.69 5.14
CA SER A 60 8.51 1.87 4.09
C SER A 60 9.20 0.57 3.68
N ASP A 61 9.31 -0.39 4.59
CA ASP A 61 9.98 -1.66 4.33
C ASP A 61 9.54 -2.73 5.33
N ILE A 62 9.66 -4.00 4.93
CA ILE A 62 9.32 -5.16 5.76
C ILE A 62 10.52 -6.10 5.79
N VAL A 63 11.01 -6.38 6.99
CA VAL A 63 12.18 -7.21 7.23
C VAL A 63 11.80 -8.68 7.08
N LYS A 64 12.46 -9.38 6.16
CA LYS A 64 12.27 -10.82 5.96
C LYS A 64 12.52 -11.63 7.25
N GLY A 65 11.61 -12.54 7.56
CA GLY A 65 11.62 -13.33 8.79
C GLY A 65 11.25 -12.53 10.06
N GLY A 66 10.82 -11.27 9.91
CA GLY A 66 10.24 -10.45 10.97
C GLY A 66 8.78 -10.82 11.27
N ALA A 67 8.20 -10.29 12.35
CA ALA A 67 6.81 -10.57 12.70
C ALA A 67 5.83 -10.11 11.61
N ALA A 68 6.07 -8.93 11.03
CA ALA A 68 5.30 -8.39 9.92
C ALA A 68 5.37 -9.25 8.64
N ASP A 69 6.54 -9.77 8.30
CA ASP A 69 6.75 -10.65 7.13
C ASP A 69 6.08 -12.01 7.32
N LEU A 70 6.14 -12.56 8.54
CA LEU A 70 5.51 -13.83 8.89
C LEU A 70 3.98 -13.75 8.88
N ASP A 71 3.39 -12.60 9.22
CA ASP A 71 1.96 -12.35 9.05
C ASP A 71 1.59 -12.24 7.56
N GLY A 72 2.45 -11.58 6.77
CA GLY A 72 2.36 -11.55 5.30
C GLY A 72 1.24 -10.67 4.74
N ARG A 73 0.39 -10.07 5.58
CA ARG A 73 -0.68 -9.17 5.13
C ARG A 73 -0.19 -7.76 4.88
N LEU A 74 0.84 -7.30 5.60
CA LEU A 74 1.40 -5.96 5.49
C LEU A 74 2.24 -5.81 4.22
N ILE A 75 2.18 -4.66 3.57
CA ILE A 75 3.02 -4.31 2.42
C ILE A 75 3.58 -2.90 2.53
N GLN A 76 4.61 -2.60 1.74
CA GLN A 76 5.13 -1.25 1.59
C GLN A 76 4.04 -0.31 1.05
N GLY A 77 3.91 0.87 1.65
CA GLY A 77 2.92 1.88 1.29
C GLY A 77 1.63 1.83 2.11
N ASP A 78 1.45 0.80 2.95
CA ASP A 78 0.36 0.75 3.92
C ASP A 78 0.50 1.86 4.97
N GLN A 79 -0.62 2.48 5.34
CA GLN A 79 -0.68 3.51 6.37
C GLN A 79 -1.04 2.89 7.72
N ILE A 80 -0.35 3.29 8.78
CA ILE A 80 -0.71 2.93 10.16
C ILE A 80 -1.73 3.95 10.64
N LEU A 81 -2.97 3.50 10.83
CA LEU A 81 -4.09 4.32 11.30
C LEU A 81 -4.20 4.30 12.81
N SER A 82 -3.97 3.15 13.46
CA SER A 82 -3.96 3.06 14.92
C SER A 82 -2.99 1.98 15.41
N VAL A 83 -2.55 2.12 16.67
CA VAL A 83 -1.70 1.14 17.36
C VAL A 83 -2.29 0.91 18.75
N ASN A 84 -2.68 -0.33 19.05
CA ASN A 84 -3.32 -0.73 20.31
C ASN A 84 -4.55 0.13 20.68
N GLY A 85 -5.31 0.57 19.66
CA GLY A 85 -6.48 1.43 19.82
C GLY A 85 -6.17 2.93 19.92
N GLU A 86 -4.90 3.34 19.92
CA GLU A 86 -4.51 4.75 19.89
C GLU A 86 -4.40 5.24 18.44
N ASP A 87 -5.08 6.35 18.11
CA ASP A 87 -5.14 6.90 16.76
C ASP A 87 -3.80 7.56 16.34
N MET A 88 -3.26 7.10 15.22
CA MET A 88 -1.98 7.52 14.67
C MET A 88 -2.11 8.39 13.41
N ARG A 89 -3.34 8.65 12.92
CA ARG A 89 -3.57 9.41 11.68
C ARG A 89 -2.92 10.79 11.68
N ASN A 90 -2.93 11.45 12.84
CA ASN A 90 -2.33 12.77 13.04
C ASN A 90 -1.02 12.73 13.85
N ALA A 91 -0.52 11.54 14.18
CA ALA A 91 0.69 11.38 14.97
C ALA A 91 1.95 11.63 14.13
N SER A 92 3.01 12.11 14.80
CA SER A 92 4.33 12.26 14.18
C SER A 92 5.01 10.90 14.00
N GLN A 93 5.93 10.79 13.03
CA GLN A 93 6.73 9.58 12.85
C GLN A 93 7.43 9.15 14.14
N GLU A 94 7.95 10.12 14.92
CA GLU A 94 8.66 9.85 16.17
C GLU A 94 7.74 9.27 17.24
N THR A 95 6.52 9.79 17.35
CA THR A 95 5.48 9.28 18.26
C THR A 95 5.14 7.83 17.92
N VAL A 96 4.80 7.55 16.66
CA VAL A 96 4.45 6.18 16.22
C VAL A 96 5.64 5.23 16.41
N ALA A 97 6.86 5.66 16.06
CA ALA A 97 8.07 4.88 16.27
C ALA A 97 8.25 4.52 17.75
N THR A 98 8.01 5.48 18.64
CA THR A 98 8.16 5.29 20.09
C THR A 98 7.11 4.31 20.60
N ILE A 99 5.85 4.45 20.20
CA ILE A 99 4.76 3.53 20.61
C ILE A 99 5.07 2.10 20.15
N LEU A 100 5.44 1.90 18.89
CA LEU A 100 5.79 0.58 18.36
C LEU A 100 7.04 -0.02 19.05
N LYS A 101 8.01 0.82 19.41
CA LYS A 101 9.20 0.42 20.18
C LYS A 101 8.89 0.07 21.64
N CYS A 102 7.97 0.79 22.28
CA CYS A 102 7.57 0.57 23.66
C CYS A 102 6.53 -0.55 23.83
N ALA A 103 5.74 -0.84 22.80
CA ALA A 103 4.77 -1.93 22.82
C ALA A 103 5.46 -3.26 23.13
N GLN A 104 4.79 -4.16 23.84
CA GLN A 104 5.30 -5.47 24.22
C GLN A 104 4.21 -6.52 24.05
N GLY A 105 4.57 -7.74 23.65
CA GLY A 105 3.60 -8.80 23.41
C GLY A 105 2.81 -8.58 22.12
N LEU A 106 1.48 -8.65 22.20
CA LEU A 106 0.58 -8.49 21.06
C LEU A 106 0.43 -7.00 20.74
N VAL A 107 0.70 -6.62 19.48
CA VAL A 107 0.52 -5.26 18.98
C VAL A 107 -0.58 -5.28 17.94
N GLN A 108 -1.68 -4.61 18.23
CA GLN A 108 -2.84 -4.52 17.33
C GLN A 108 -2.70 -3.27 16.48
N LEU A 109 -2.69 -3.43 15.17
CA LEU A 109 -2.51 -2.35 14.20
C LEU A 109 -3.77 -2.24 13.36
N GLU A 110 -4.24 -1.02 13.15
CA GLU A 110 -5.23 -0.74 12.10
C GLU A 110 -4.50 -0.19 10.88
N ILE A 111 -4.64 -0.86 9.75
CA ILE A 111 -3.90 -0.55 8.54
C ILE A 111 -4.85 -0.01 7.49
N GLY A 112 -4.50 1.13 6.91
CA GLY A 112 -5.14 1.71 5.74
C GLY A 112 -4.34 1.41 4.49
N ARG A 113 -4.91 0.65 3.57
CA ARG A 113 -4.32 0.40 2.24
C ARG A 113 -5.12 1.11 1.18
N LEU A 114 -4.47 1.91 0.34
CA LEU A 114 -5.14 2.52 -0.81
C LEU A 114 -5.69 1.41 -1.71
N ARG A 115 -7.03 1.40 -1.90
CA ARG A 115 -7.66 0.46 -2.83
C ARG A 115 -7.15 0.77 -4.22
N ALA A 116 -6.45 -0.18 -4.84
CA ALA A 116 -6.09 -0.13 -6.25
C ALA A 116 -7.32 -0.06 -7.20
N GLY A 117 -8.55 -0.10 -6.65
CA GLY A 117 -9.82 0.07 -7.35
C GLY A 117 -10.16 1.48 -7.83
N SER A 118 -9.58 2.56 -7.28
CA SER A 118 -9.76 3.92 -7.83
C SER A 118 -8.95 4.16 -9.12
N TRP A 119 -8.24 3.14 -9.59
CA TRP A 119 -7.69 3.12 -10.94
C TRP A 119 -7.80 1.75 -11.59
N THR A 120 -8.96 1.08 -11.46
CA THR A 120 -9.34 0.20 -12.57
C THR A 120 -9.72 1.12 -13.72
N SER A 121 -8.76 1.37 -14.62
CA SER A 121 -9.16 1.65 -15.99
C SER A 121 -10.16 0.56 -16.34
N THR A 122 -11.37 0.93 -16.74
CA THR A 122 -12.24 0.08 -17.55
C THR A 122 -11.43 -0.23 -18.79
N ARG A 123 -10.56 -1.22 -18.69
CA ARG A 123 -9.94 -1.86 -19.83
C ARG A 123 -11.11 -2.61 -20.42
N THR A 124 -11.81 -1.92 -21.32
CA THR A 124 -12.71 -2.54 -22.29
C THR A 124 -11.82 -3.48 -23.07
N THR A 125 -11.61 -4.68 -22.52
CA THR A 125 -10.99 -5.77 -23.23
C THR A 125 -12.03 -6.19 -24.23
N SER A 126 -11.90 -5.67 -25.43
CA SER A 126 -12.39 -6.36 -26.62
C SER A 126 -11.74 -7.73 -26.61
N GLN A 127 -12.44 -8.74 -26.08
CA GLN A 127 -12.14 -10.15 -26.31
C GLN A 127 -13.31 -10.68 -27.12
N ASN A 128 -13.10 -10.87 -28.43
CA ASN A 128 -12.73 -12.15 -29.04
C ASN A 128 -13.99 -13.01 -29.22
N SER A 129 -14.35 -13.48 -30.41
CA SER A 129 -13.76 -14.74 -30.90
C SER A 129 -14.18 -15.08 -32.33
N GLN A 130 -13.18 -15.56 -33.07
CA GLN A 130 -13.20 -16.72 -33.98
C GLN A 130 -14.18 -16.75 -35.17
N VAL A 131 -13.60 -16.79 -36.38
CA VAL A 131 -13.75 -17.96 -37.26
C VAL A 131 -12.40 -18.29 -37.90
N VAL A 132 -12.07 -19.58 -37.91
CA VAL A 132 -10.87 -20.20 -38.46
C VAL A 132 -11.08 -20.56 -39.93
N ASP A 133 -9.99 -20.54 -40.71
CA ASP A 133 -9.92 -20.92 -42.13
C ASP A 133 -10.32 -22.39 -42.43
N GLY A 134 -10.81 -22.67 -43.66
CA GLY A 134 -10.59 -23.96 -44.32
C GLY A 134 -11.75 -24.58 -45.15
N PHE A 135 -11.67 -24.36 -46.47
CA PHE A 135 -12.18 -25.11 -47.64
C PHE A 135 -13.00 -26.42 -47.51
N SER A 136 -14.08 -26.52 -48.31
CA SER A 136 -14.47 -27.73 -49.04
C SER A 136 -15.25 -27.40 -50.32
N SER A 137 -14.99 -28.21 -51.34
CA SER A 137 -15.35 -28.12 -52.75
C SER A 137 -16.82 -28.40 -53.06
N ASP A 138 -17.33 -27.80 -54.15
CA ASP A 138 -18.05 -28.47 -55.25
C ASP A 138 -17.88 -27.64 -56.53
#